data_AF-A0A929C1I4-F1
#
_entry.id   AF-A0A929C1I4-F1
#
_cell.length_a   1.000
_cell.length_b   1.000
_cell.length_c   1.000
_cell.angle_alpha   90.00
_cell.angle_beta   90.00
_cell.angle_gamma   90.00
#
_symmetry.space_group_name_H-M   'P 1'
#
loop_
_entity.id
_entity.type
_entity.pdbx_description
1 polymer ?
#
loop_
_entity_poly.entity_id
_entity_poly.type
_entity_poly.pdbx_seq_one_letter_code
_entity_poly.pdbx_strand_id
1 'polypeptide(L)' 'MANRDSTVKRETKETNINLSLNIDGSGKWDMNSGISMFDH' A
#
# COMPACT_ATOMS: atom_id res chain seq x y z
N MET A 1 13.01 15.67 -12.19
CA MET A 1 11.79 15.68 -11.35
C MET A 1 12.05 14.86 -10.11
N ALA A 2 11.53 15.26 -8.95
CA ALA A 2 11.51 14.38 -7.78
C ALA A 2 10.53 13.22 -8.03
N ASN A 3 10.89 12.05 -7.54
CA ASN A 3 10.10 10.85 -7.67
C ASN A 3 8.89 10.95 -6.73
N ARG A 4 7.67 10.69 -7.22
CA ARG A 4 6.43 10.83 -6.44
C ARG A 4 6.03 9.50 -5.81
N ASP A 5 6.90 9.03 -4.93
CA ASP A 5 6.68 7.83 -4.14
C ASP A 5 6.60 8.14 -2.64
N SER A 6 5.84 7.33 -1.91
CA SER A 6 5.73 7.40 -0.46
C SER A 6 5.45 6.04 0.13
N THR A 7 6.05 5.78 1.29
CA THR A 7 5.80 4.58 2.09
C THR A 7 5.28 5.00 3.47
N VAL A 8 4.16 4.40 3.88
CA VAL A 8 3.50 4.67 5.15
C VAL A 8 3.34 3.36 5.91
N LYS A 9 3.84 3.34 7.14
CA LYS A 9 3.62 2.24 8.09
C LYS A 9 2.74 2.72 9.23
N ARG A 10 1.67 1.99 9.54
CA ARG A 10 0.77 2.27 10.67
C ARG A 10 0.55 0.99 11.46
N GLU A 11 0.91 1.05 12.73
CA GLU A 11 0.77 -0.06 13.65
C GLU A 11 -0.08 0.38 14.85
N THR A 12 -1.18 -0.34 15.07
CA THR A 12 -2.02 -0.20 16.27
C THR A 12 -2.19 -1.56 16.92
N LYS A 13 -2.86 -1.62 18.08
CA LYS A 13 -3.18 -2.89 18.74
C LYS A 13 -4.11 -3.79 17.91
N GLU A 14 -4.83 -3.23 16.95
CA GLU A 14 -5.82 -3.95 16.14
C GLU A 14 -5.30 -4.33 14.76
N THR A 15 -4.48 -3.46 14.15
CA THR A 15 -4.05 -3.62 12.76
C THR A 15 -2.60 -3.20 12.55
N ASN A 16 -1.94 -3.89 11.64
CA ASN A 16 -0.62 -3.53 11.14
C ASN A 16 -0.72 -3.33 9.63
N ILE A 17 -0.44 -2.12 9.17
CA ILE A 17 -0.62 -1.70 7.78
C ILE A 17 0.71 -1.18 7.26
N ASN A 18 1.10 -1.68 6.09
CA ASN A 18 2.25 -1.19 5.34
C ASN A 18 1.82 -0.87 3.90
N LEU A 19 1.91 0.40 3.51
CA LEU A 19 1.48 0.89 2.20
C LEU A 19 2.65 1.55 1.49
N SER A 20 2.89 1.17 0.24
CA SER A 20 3.81 1.86 -0.66
C SER A 20 3.04 2.31 -1.88
N LEU A 21 3.11 3.60 -2.20
CA LEU A 21 2.41 4.20 -3.33
C LEU A 21 3.40 4.94 -4.21
N ASN A 22 3.35 4.65 -5.51
CA ASN A 22 4.06 5.41 -6.54
C ASN A 22 3.03 5.99 -7.52
N ILE A 23 2.95 7.32 -7.58
CA ILE A 23 1.97 8.05 -8.42
C ILE A 23 2.36 7.95 -9.91
N ASP A 24 3.64 7.78 -10.21
CA ASP A 24 4.20 7.64 -11.57
C ASP A 24 4.39 6.16 -11.99
N GLY A 25 3.71 5.23 -11.30
CA GLY A 25 3.83 3.80 -11.54
C GLY A 25 3.19 3.32 -12.85
N SER A 26 3.44 2.05 -13.19
CA SER A 26 2.98 1.40 -14.43
C SER A 26 1.75 0.49 -14.23
N GLY A 27 0.90 0.76 -13.23
CA GLY A 27 -0.25 -0.09 -12.90
C GLY A 27 0.08 -1.43 -12.23
N LYS A 28 1.30 -1.60 -11.73
CA LYS A 28 1.67 -2.76 -10.90
C LYS A 28 1.13 -2.55 -9.49
N TRP A 29 0.41 -3.54 -8.98
CA TRP A 29 -0.10 -3.54 -7.61
C TRP A 29 0.04 -4.93 -7.00
N ASP A 30 0.20 -4.95 -5.69
CA ASP A 30 0.21 -6.15 -4.86
C ASP A 30 -0.55 -5.76 -3.59
N MET A 31 -1.64 -6.47 -3.30
CA MET A 31 -2.48 -6.19 -2.14
C MET A 31 -2.77 -7.50 -1.41
N ASN A 32 -2.54 -7.47 -0.10
CA ASN A 32 -2.87 -8.57 0.80
C ASN A 32 -3.30 -7.98 2.14
N SER A 33 -4.59 -7.73 2.27
CA SER A 33 -5.21 -7.32 3.54
C SER A 33 -5.62 -8.50 4.42
N GLY A 34 -5.51 -9.73 3.90
CA GLY A 34 -6.09 -10.94 4.51
C GLY A 34 -7.59 -11.10 4.26
N ILE A 35 -8.24 -10.15 3.56
CA ILE A 35 -9.65 -10.20 3.18
C ILE A 35 -9.75 -10.12 1.66
N SER A 36 -9.92 -11.27 0.99
CA SER A 36 -9.87 -11.35 -0.48
C SER A 36 -10.90 -10.50 -1.21
N MET A 37 -12.07 -10.23 -0.61
CA MET A 37 -13.08 -9.33 -1.21
C MET A 37 -12.63 -7.87 -1.19
N PHE A 38 -11.81 -7.49 -0.21
CA PHE A 38 -11.26 -6.14 -0.11
C PHE A 38 -10.01 -5.96 -0.98
N ASP A 39 -9.29 -7.05 -1.26
CA ASP A 39 -8.12 -7.07 -2.15
C ASP A 39 -8.48 -7.03 -3.65
N HIS A 40 -9.75 -7.28 -3.99
CA HIS A 40 -10.29 -7.19 -5.36
C HIS A 40 -10.50 -5.73 -5.78
#